data_AF-A0A078BAL9-F1
#
_entry.id   AF-A0A078BAL9-F1
#
_cell.length_a   1.000
_cell.length_b   1.000
_cell.length_c   1.000
_cell.angle_alpha   90.00
_cell.angle_beta   90.00
_cell.angle_gamma   90.00
#
_symmetry.space_group_name_H-M   'P 1'
#
loop_
_entity.id
_entity.type
_entity.pdbx_description
1 polymer ?
#
loop_
_entity_poly.entity_id
_entity_poly.type
_entity_poly.pdbx_seq_one_letter_code
_entity_poly.pdbx_strand_id
1 'polypeptide(L)'
;MTTTQSSKTFSLVKYDTPILVSKAFGKSKAGANSNASSAATSASSNRSKDATSTMRTEDYLNSILPPREYQDGGQLWVQYVSPTPATRIDVINLQDELDKKLQERQARETGICPIREELYSQAFDELIRQVTINCAERGFLLVRVRDEIKMTIQAYQTLYESSVAYGMRKALQAEQRKSEMLIKINQLNDNCDELEQEVDDLKRRIQQLLKQEKKEKELGEKRHQDDMKSINDDNQLLKNQLKAMLTNVTH
;
A
#
# COMPACT_ATOMS: atom_id res chain seq x y z
N MET A 1 6.35 -8.05 -22.53
CA MET A 1 7.14 -9.14 -23.13
C MET A 1 8.60 -8.74 -23.11
N THR A 2 9.31 -9.09 -22.05
CA THR A 2 10.75 -8.87 -21.89
C THR A 2 11.38 -10.25 -21.82
N THR A 3 11.97 -10.66 -22.94
CA THR A 3 12.75 -11.90 -23.03
C THR A 3 14.03 -11.69 -22.22
N THR A 4 14.03 -12.13 -20.97
CA THR A 4 15.22 -12.14 -20.14
C THR A 4 16.19 -13.16 -20.70
N GLN A 5 17.13 -12.71 -21.54
CA GLN A 5 18.33 -13.48 -21.88
C GLN A 5 19.10 -13.68 -20.58
N SER A 6 19.07 -14.89 -20.03
CA SER A 6 19.85 -15.28 -18.85
C SER A 6 21.31 -15.49 -19.28
N SER A 7 22.02 -14.40 -19.50
CA SER A 7 23.48 -14.40 -19.62
C SER A 7 24.07 -14.91 -18.29
N LYS A 8 25.03 -15.83 -18.35
CA LYS A 8 25.85 -16.35 -17.21
C LYS A 8 25.73 -15.46 -15.97
N THR A 9 24.80 -15.81 -15.08
CA THR A 9 24.56 -15.01 -13.88
C THR A 9 25.76 -15.15 -12.97
N PHE A 10 26.37 -14.01 -12.64
CA PHE A 10 27.46 -13.95 -11.68
C PHE A 10 27.06 -14.70 -10.40
N SER A 11 27.98 -15.51 -9.86
CA SER A 11 27.76 -16.22 -8.61
C SER A 11 29.03 -16.38 -7.80
N LEU A 12 28.92 -16.19 -6.49
CA LEU A 12 29.97 -16.55 -5.53
C LEU A 12 30.03 -18.06 -5.22
N VAL A 13 28.99 -18.81 -5.59
CA VAL A 13 28.94 -20.27 -5.40
C VAL A 13 29.73 -20.96 -6.49
N LYS A 14 30.55 -21.94 -6.12
CA LYS A 14 31.38 -22.70 -7.06
C LYS A 14 30.54 -23.76 -7.77
N TYR A 15 30.32 -23.55 -9.06
CA TYR A 15 29.62 -24.47 -9.95
C TYR A 15 30.58 -25.18 -10.92
N ASP A 16 30.23 -26.39 -11.32
CA ASP A 16 30.93 -27.12 -12.36
C ASP A 16 30.58 -26.60 -13.77
N THR A 17 31.24 -27.12 -14.80
CA THR A 17 30.96 -26.75 -16.18
C THR A 17 29.52 -27.10 -16.57
N PRO A 18 28.79 -26.18 -17.21
CA PRO A 18 27.39 -26.39 -17.56
C PRO A 18 27.24 -27.54 -18.57
N ILE A 19 26.22 -28.38 -18.36
CA ILE A 19 25.89 -29.54 -19.16
C ILE A 19 24.67 -29.24 -20.03
N LEU A 20 24.74 -29.57 -21.32
CA LEU A 20 23.65 -29.40 -22.27
C LEU A 20 22.60 -30.51 -22.10
N VAL A 21 21.36 -30.15 -21.77
CA VAL A 21 20.27 -31.10 -21.54
C VAL A 21 19.38 -31.29 -22.77
N SER A 22 19.26 -30.29 -23.65
CA SER A 22 18.53 -30.45 -24.92
C SER A 22 19.21 -29.75 -26.09
N LYS A 23 19.46 -30.50 -27.17
CA LYS A 23 19.68 -29.92 -28.50
C LYS A 23 18.31 -29.53 -29.06
N ALA A 24 18.16 -28.32 -29.56
CA ALA A 24 16.97 -27.92 -30.31
C ALA A 24 16.63 -29.02 -31.33
N PHE A 25 15.40 -29.55 -31.28
CA PHE A 25 14.89 -30.56 -32.21
C PHE A 25 14.80 -29.95 -33.62
N GLY A 26 15.92 -29.99 -34.34
CA GLY A 26 15.97 -29.79 -35.79
C GLY A 26 15.59 -31.10 -36.47
N LYS A 27 14.47 -31.07 -37.22
CA LYS A 27 13.96 -32.14 -38.09
C LYS A 27 15.06 -33.02 -38.71
N SER A 28 15.04 -34.32 -38.43
CA SER A 28 15.60 -35.33 -39.32
C SER A 28 14.67 -36.54 -39.41
N LYS A 29 14.46 -36.97 -40.66
CA LYS A 29 13.51 -37.96 -41.16
C LYS A 29 13.61 -39.33 -40.49
N ALA A 30 12.46 -39.99 -40.45
CA ALA A 30 12.29 -41.40 -40.17
C ALA A 30 13.13 -42.29 -41.10
N GLY A 31 13.68 -43.38 -40.52
CA GLY A 31 14.23 -44.50 -41.28
C GLY A 31 15.12 -45.44 -40.47
N ALA A 32 14.62 -46.67 -40.29
CA ALA A 32 15.35 -47.95 -40.10
C ALA A 32 15.69 -48.45 -38.69
N ASN A 33 15.12 -49.63 -38.41
CA ASN A 33 15.48 -50.65 -37.42
C ASN A 33 16.97 -51.01 -37.41
N SER A 34 17.53 -51.26 -36.22
CA SER A 34 18.38 -52.43 -35.98
C SER A 34 18.57 -52.72 -34.48
N ASN A 35 18.45 -53.99 -34.16
CA ASN A 35 18.62 -54.64 -32.87
C ASN A 35 20.04 -54.49 -32.27
N ALA A 36 20.08 -54.58 -30.94
CA ALA A 36 21.11 -55.23 -30.11
C ALA A 36 22.60 -54.89 -30.34
N SER A 37 23.21 -54.25 -29.35
CA SER A 37 24.46 -54.72 -28.75
C SER A 37 24.73 -54.02 -27.43
N SER A 38 24.41 -54.74 -26.35
CA SER A 38 25.04 -54.60 -25.05
C SER A 38 26.55 -54.79 -25.20
N ALA A 39 27.29 -53.71 -25.32
CA ALA A 39 28.74 -53.72 -25.18
C ALA A 39 29.06 -53.68 -23.68
N ALA A 40 29.18 -54.88 -23.10
CA ALA A 40 29.89 -55.08 -21.86
C ALA A 40 31.35 -54.63 -22.06
N THR A 41 31.76 -53.56 -21.38
CA THR A 41 33.16 -53.36 -21.03
C THR A 41 33.31 -53.70 -19.56
N SER A 42 33.53 -54.99 -19.30
CA SER A 42 34.13 -55.48 -18.07
C SER A 42 35.55 -54.93 -17.95
N ALA A 43 35.70 -53.88 -17.16
CA ALA A 43 36.95 -53.56 -16.49
C ALA A 43 36.68 -53.62 -14.98
N SER A 44 36.82 -54.83 -14.42
CA SER A 44 37.02 -54.99 -12.99
C SER A 44 38.42 -54.49 -12.65
N SER A 45 38.54 -53.43 -11.85
CA SER A 45 39.63 -53.26 -10.89
C SER A 45 39.35 -52.02 -10.01
N ASN A 46 39.22 -52.27 -8.71
CA ASN A 46 39.16 -51.30 -7.62
C ASN A 46 38.16 -50.13 -7.75
N ARG A 47 36.88 -50.37 -7.45
CA ARG A 47 36.01 -49.31 -6.93
C ARG A 47 36.48 -48.96 -5.51
N SER A 48 37.38 -47.98 -5.44
CA SER A 48 37.81 -47.32 -4.23
C SER A 48 36.59 -46.80 -3.45
N LYS A 49 36.64 -46.87 -2.11
CA LYS A 49 35.65 -46.27 -1.21
C LYS A 49 35.39 -44.78 -1.53
N ASP A 50 36.35 -44.09 -2.15
CA ASP A 50 36.24 -42.71 -2.61
C ASP A 50 35.11 -42.49 -3.62
N ALA A 51 34.96 -43.33 -4.66
CA ALA A 51 33.96 -43.09 -5.70
C ALA A 51 32.51 -43.14 -5.15
N THR A 52 32.26 -44.00 -4.17
CA THR A 52 30.96 -44.08 -3.48
C THR A 52 30.74 -42.91 -2.54
N SER A 53 31.81 -42.38 -1.93
CA SER A 53 31.73 -41.19 -1.05
C SER A 53 31.43 -39.93 -1.86
N THR A 54 32.08 -39.76 -3.02
CA THR A 54 31.87 -38.60 -3.89
C THR A 54 30.44 -38.52 -4.42
N MET A 55 29.86 -39.64 -4.87
CA MET A 55 28.45 -39.66 -5.30
C MET A 55 27.48 -39.29 -4.18
N ARG A 56 27.73 -39.72 -2.93
CA ARG A 56 26.89 -39.33 -1.78
C ARG A 56 26.98 -37.84 -1.49
N THR A 57 28.18 -37.26 -1.59
CA THR A 57 28.37 -35.82 -1.41
C THR A 57 27.64 -35.02 -2.49
N GLU A 58 27.69 -35.46 -3.74
CA GLU A 58 26.93 -34.86 -4.85
C GLU A 58 25.41 -34.92 -4.59
N ASP A 59 24.89 -36.05 -4.11
CA ASP A 59 23.48 -36.19 -3.75
C ASP A 59 23.05 -35.22 -2.63
N TYR A 60 23.88 -35.07 -1.59
CA TYR A 60 23.63 -34.10 -0.52
C TYR A 60 23.67 -32.66 -1.03
N LEU A 61 24.66 -32.32 -1.85
CA LEU A 61 24.78 -30.98 -2.44
C LEU A 61 23.58 -30.63 -3.32
N ASN A 62 23.13 -31.57 -4.15
CA ASN A 62 21.96 -31.38 -5.03
C ASN A 62 20.66 -31.23 -4.23
N SER A 63 20.57 -31.86 -3.05
CA SER A 63 19.42 -31.70 -2.16
C SER A 63 19.40 -30.34 -1.45
N ILE A 64 20.56 -29.80 -1.11
CA ILE A 64 20.72 -28.56 -0.33
C ILE A 64 20.75 -27.31 -1.22
N LEU A 65 21.42 -27.40 -2.36
CA LEU A 65 21.59 -26.35 -3.36
C LEU A 65 21.20 -26.91 -4.72
N PRO A 66 19.95 -26.72 -5.17
CA PRO A 66 19.50 -27.28 -6.43
C PRO A 66 20.33 -26.74 -7.60
N PRO A 67 20.55 -27.56 -8.64
CA PRO A 67 21.30 -27.15 -9.81
C PRO A 67 20.60 -25.98 -10.51
N ARG A 68 21.40 -25.10 -11.12
CA ARG A 68 20.87 -23.97 -11.88
C ARG A 68 20.52 -24.41 -13.27
N GLU A 69 19.32 -24.07 -13.71
CA GLU A 69 18.87 -24.28 -15.09
C GLU A 69 18.78 -22.92 -15.80
N TYR A 70 19.34 -22.81 -17.00
CA TYR A 70 19.21 -21.62 -17.82
C TYR A 70 19.13 -21.98 -19.30
N GLN A 71 18.45 -21.12 -20.07
CA GLN A 71 18.32 -21.27 -21.51
C GLN A 71 19.25 -20.26 -22.20
N ASP A 72 20.13 -20.76 -23.05
CA ASP A 72 21.00 -19.92 -23.89
C ASP A 72 20.89 -20.38 -25.34
N GLY A 73 20.61 -19.45 -26.26
CA GLY A 73 20.43 -19.76 -27.69
C GLY A 73 19.35 -20.80 -28.02
N GLY A 74 18.30 -20.94 -27.19
CA GLY A 74 17.25 -21.95 -27.36
C GLY A 74 17.63 -23.35 -26.88
N GLN A 75 18.80 -23.51 -26.26
CA GLN A 75 19.28 -24.75 -25.66
C GLN A 75 19.18 -24.69 -24.13
N LEU A 76 18.79 -25.79 -23.49
CA LEU A 76 18.70 -25.88 -22.03
C LEU A 76 20.03 -26.35 -21.45
N TRP A 77 20.58 -25.57 -20.53
CA TRP A 77 21.81 -25.85 -19.80
C TRP A 77 21.52 -26.04 -18.33
N VAL A 78 22.17 -27.02 -17.72
CA VAL A 78 22.09 -27.29 -16.29
C VAL A 78 23.49 -27.22 -15.69
N GLN A 79 23.61 -26.55 -14.55
CA GLN A 79 24.86 -26.34 -13.86
C GLN A 79 24.77 -26.85 -12.42
N TYR A 80 25.58 -27.87 -12.13
CA TYR A 80 25.66 -28.51 -10.82
C TYR A 80 26.67 -27.82 -9.92
N VAL A 81 26.43 -27.91 -8.62
CA VAL A 81 27.33 -27.37 -7.60
C VAL A 81 28.55 -28.27 -7.50
N SER A 82 29.75 -27.66 -7.49
CA SER A 82 30.99 -28.44 -7.51
C SER A 82 31.18 -29.22 -6.20
N PRO A 83 31.45 -30.54 -6.24
CA PRO A 83 31.76 -31.33 -5.05
C PRO A 83 33.20 -31.14 -4.57
N THR A 84 34.00 -30.33 -5.26
CA THR A 84 35.42 -30.11 -4.95
C THR A 84 35.59 -29.44 -3.57
N PRO A 85 36.33 -30.05 -2.63
CA PRO A 85 36.62 -29.44 -1.33
C PRO A 85 37.33 -28.08 -1.48
N ALA A 86 37.05 -27.16 -0.56
CA ALA A 86 37.70 -25.85 -0.55
C ALA A 86 38.99 -25.87 0.28
N THR A 87 40.00 -25.16 -0.22
CA THR A 87 41.25 -24.88 0.50
C THR A 87 41.15 -23.54 1.25
N ARG A 88 42.11 -23.27 2.15
CA ARG A 88 42.21 -21.97 2.84
C ARG A 88 42.31 -20.79 1.86
N ILE A 89 42.96 -20.99 0.72
CA ILE A 89 43.13 -19.97 -0.32
C ILE A 89 41.79 -19.70 -1.01
N ASP A 90 40.99 -20.73 -1.27
CA ASP A 90 39.65 -20.55 -1.87
C ASP A 90 38.72 -19.71 -0.98
N VAL A 91 38.82 -19.87 0.36
CA VAL A 91 38.04 -19.07 1.31
C VAL A 91 38.47 -17.60 1.31
N ILE A 92 39.77 -17.33 1.20
CA ILE A 92 40.29 -15.95 1.09
C ILE A 92 39.81 -15.33 -0.23
N ASN A 93 39.90 -16.05 -1.33
CA ASN A 93 39.43 -15.58 -2.63
C ASN A 93 37.92 -15.27 -2.62
N LEU A 94 37.11 -16.10 -1.93
CA LEU A 94 35.69 -15.85 -1.76
C LEU A 94 35.42 -14.54 -1.00
N GLN A 95 36.19 -14.27 0.06
CA GLN A 95 36.10 -13.02 0.81
C GLN A 95 36.46 -11.82 -0.07
N ASP A 96 37.60 -11.88 -0.74
CA ASP A 96 38.08 -10.80 -1.62
C ASP A 96 37.09 -10.53 -2.77
N GLU A 97 36.49 -11.58 -3.34
CA GLU A 97 35.48 -11.45 -4.39
C GLU A 97 34.18 -10.85 -3.87
N LEU A 98 33.73 -11.25 -2.68
CA LEU A 98 32.57 -10.65 -2.01
C LEU A 98 32.79 -9.15 -1.78
N ASP A 99 33.92 -8.77 -1.19
CA ASP A 99 34.27 -7.38 -0.88
C ASP A 99 34.37 -6.53 -2.15
N LYS A 100 35.05 -7.07 -3.17
CA LYS A 100 35.13 -6.45 -4.50
C LYS A 100 33.74 -6.22 -5.09
N LYS A 101 32.83 -7.19 -5.00
CA LYS A 101 31.48 -7.09 -5.56
C LYS A 101 30.58 -6.14 -4.78
N LEU A 102 30.72 -6.09 -3.46
CA LEU A 102 30.05 -5.10 -2.63
C LEU A 102 30.47 -3.68 -3.03
N GLN A 103 31.76 -3.47 -3.29
CA GLN A 103 32.29 -2.18 -3.75
C GLN A 103 31.86 -1.84 -5.19
N GLU A 104 32.01 -2.78 -6.13
CA GLU A 104 31.64 -2.60 -7.54
C GLU A 104 30.16 -2.28 -7.72
N ARG A 105 29.28 -2.96 -6.97
CA ARG A 105 27.84 -2.72 -7.01
C ARG A 105 27.38 -1.62 -6.04
N GLN A 106 28.31 -0.93 -5.38
CA GLN A 106 28.04 0.16 -4.44
C GLN A 106 26.99 -0.20 -3.38
N ALA A 107 27.15 -1.37 -2.76
CA ALA A 107 26.27 -1.82 -1.70
C ALA A 107 26.36 -0.88 -0.47
N ARG A 108 25.22 -0.62 0.17
CA ARG A 108 25.18 0.24 1.36
C ARG A 108 25.75 -0.48 2.58
N GLU A 109 26.60 0.20 3.33
CA GLU A 109 27.17 -0.32 4.59
C GLU A 109 26.15 -0.35 5.74
N THR A 110 25.18 0.56 5.74
CA THR A 110 24.19 0.68 6.82
C THR A 110 22.75 0.64 6.27
N GLY A 111 21.85 0.07 7.06
CA GLY A 111 20.44 -0.12 6.70
C GLY A 111 20.17 -1.28 5.75
N ILE A 112 18.94 -1.36 5.25
CA ILE A 112 18.48 -2.43 4.35
C ILE A 112 19.05 -2.18 2.95
N CYS A 113 19.71 -3.19 2.36
CA CYS A 113 20.33 -3.12 1.04
C CYS A 113 20.14 -4.45 0.29
N PRO A 114 19.34 -4.47 -0.80
CA PRO A 114 19.07 -5.69 -1.56
C PRO A 114 20.33 -6.30 -2.19
N ILE A 115 21.25 -5.45 -2.69
CA ILE A 115 22.51 -5.90 -3.30
C ILE A 115 23.36 -6.65 -2.26
N ARG A 116 23.44 -6.10 -1.05
CA ARG A 116 24.17 -6.73 0.05
C ARG A 116 23.49 -8.04 0.46
N GLU A 117 22.18 -8.03 0.64
CA GLU A 117 21.42 -9.24 0.97
C GLU A 117 21.64 -10.36 -0.05
N GLU A 118 21.59 -10.04 -1.35
CA GLU A 118 21.85 -10.98 -2.44
C GLU A 118 23.27 -11.56 -2.35
N LEU A 119 24.30 -10.70 -2.25
CA LEU A 119 25.70 -11.14 -2.21
C LEU A 119 26.02 -11.97 -0.95
N TYR A 120 25.50 -11.58 0.21
CA TYR A 120 25.66 -12.36 1.44
C TYR A 120 24.88 -13.68 1.39
N SER A 121 23.70 -13.73 0.76
CA SER A 121 23.00 -15.00 0.55
C SER A 121 23.83 -15.94 -0.32
N GLN A 122 24.43 -15.45 -1.41
CA GLN A 122 25.28 -16.27 -2.27
C GLN A 122 26.56 -16.74 -1.54
N ALA A 123 27.20 -15.87 -0.76
CA ALA A 123 28.36 -16.23 0.04
C ALA A 123 28.00 -17.29 1.10
N PHE A 124 26.83 -17.17 1.73
CA PHE A 124 26.36 -18.15 2.70
C PHE A 124 26.03 -19.50 2.06
N ASP A 125 25.46 -19.50 0.86
CA ASP A 125 25.25 -20.73 0.09
C ASP A 125 26.59 -21.41 -0.28
N GLU A 126 27.64 -20.64 -0.61
CA GLU A 126 28.98 -21.19 -0.84
C GLU A 126 29.60 -21.75 0.45
N LEU A 127 29.40 -21.10 1.61
CA LEU A 127 29.82 -21.66 2.89
C LEU A 127 29.07 -22.95 3.22
N ILE A 128 27.76 -23.03 2.94
CA ILE A 128 26.98 -24.25 3.09
C ILE A 128 27.53 -25.35 2.19
N ARG A 129 27.88 -25.06 0.93
CA ARG A 129 28.54 -26.02 0.03
C ARG A 129 29.82 -26.57 0.65
N GLN A 130 30.72 -25.70 1.09
CA GLN A 130 32.02 -26.08 1.66
C GLN A 130 31.87 -26.90 2.95
N VAL A 131 30.97 -26.50 3.84
CA VAL A 131 30.70 -27.22 5.09
C VAL A 131 30.06 -28.57 4.81
N THR A 132 29.14 -28.66 3.85
CA THR A 132 28.49 -29.93 3.46
C THR A 132 29.50 -30.94 2.94
N ILE A 133 30.47 -30.50 2.13
CA ILE A 133 31.55 -31.37 1.62
C ILE A 133 32.40 -31.92 2.78
N ASN A 134 32.67 -31.11 3.80
CA ASN A 134 33.41 -31.54 4.98
C ASN A 134 32.59 -32.47 5.89
N CYS A 135 31.31 -32.14 6.13
CA CYS A 135 30.37 -32.86 6.98
C CYS A 135 28.94 -32.49 6.59
N ALA A 136 28.23 -33.43 5.97
CA ALA A 136 26.91 -33.19 5.42
C ALA A 136 25.89 -32.76 6.50
N GLU A 137 25.94 -33.37 7.69
CA GLU A 137 25.03 -33.09 8.79
C GLU A 137 25.11 -31.63 9.26
N ARG A 138 26.33 -31.08 9.29
CA ARG A 138 26.55 -29.65 9.59
C ARG A 138 26.00 -28.77 8.48
N GLY A 139 26.17 -29.17 7.23
CA GLY A 139 25.59 -28.49 6.06
C GLY A 139 24.06 -28.40 6.16
N PHE A 140 23.39 -29.53 6.40
CA PHE A 140 21.94 -29.58 6.60
C PHE A 140 21.45 -28.73 7.78
N LEU A 141 22.22 -28.66 8.87
CA LEU A 141 21.87 -27.80 10.00
C LEU A 141 21.92 -26.32 9.60
N LEU A 142 22.96 -25.90 8.86
CA LEU A 142 23.07 -24.51 8.37
C LEU A 142 21.95 -24.14 7.41
N VAL A 143 21.50 -25.07 6.56
CA VAL A 143 20.34 -24.87 5.69
C VAL A 143 19.08 -24.58 6.49
N ARG A 144 18.81 -25.36 7.55
CA ARG A 144 17.65 -25.11 8.42
C ARG A 144 17.70 -23.75 9.09
N VAL A 145 18.88 -23.35 9.59
CA VAL A 145 19.09 -22.03 10.18
C VAL A 145 18.87 -20.92 9.14
N ARG A 146 19.37 -21.09 7.92
CA ARG A 146 19.15 -20.17 6.79
C ARG A 146 17.66 -19.97 6.53
N ASP A 147 16.94 -21.07 6.40
CA ASP A 147 15.54 -21.06 5.97
C ASP A 147 14.64 -20.49 7.08
N GLU A 148 14.94 -20.77 8.35
CA GLU A 148 14.26 -20.16 9.51
C GLU A 148 14.45 -18.63 9.55
N ILE A 149 15.68 -18.15 9.33
CA ILE A 149 15.96 -16.71 9.29
C ILE A 149 15.24 -16.06 8.09
N LYS A 150 15.25 -16.70 6.91
CA LYS A 150 14.52 -16.20 5.74
C LYS A 150 13.02 -16.10 6.00
N MET A 151 12.43 -17.12 6.62
CA MET A 151 11.01 -17.11 7.01
C MET A 151 10.71 -16.01 8.02
N THR A 152 11.59 -15.81 9.00
CA THR A 152 11.48 -14.74 10.01
C THR A 152 11.52 -13.35 9.36
N ILE A 153 12.45 -13.11 8.44
CA ILE A 153 12.56 -11.85 7.70
C ILE A 153 11.29 -11.60 6.87
N GLN A 154 10.79 -12.62 6.18
CA GLN A 154 9.56 -12.52 5.37
C GLN A 154 8.33 -12.18 6.24
N ALA A 155 8.24 -12.76 7.44
CA ALA A 155 7.17 -12.43 8.38
C ALA A 155 7.27 -10.95 8.84
N TYR A 156 8.48 -10.46 9.14
CA TYR A 156 8.68 -9.05 9.47
C TYR A 156 8.37 -8.10 8.32
N GLN A 157 8.72 -8.47 7.08
CA GLN A 157 8.35 -7.69 5.88
C GLN A 157 6.83 -7.58 5.73
N THR A 158 6.12 -8.71 5.86
CA THR A 158 4.65 -8.76 5.76
C THR A 158 3.99 -7.91 6.85
N LEU A 159 4.52 -7.98 8.08
CA LEU A 159 4.03 -7.17 9.20
C LEU A 159 4.28 -5.67 8.97
N TYR A 160 5.46 -5.31 8.47
CA TYR A 160 5.81 -3.94 8.13
C TYR A 160 4.89 -3.38 7.04
N GLU A 161 4.69 -4.10 5.94
CA GLU A 161 3.76 -3.72 4.87
C GLU A 161 2.34 -3.51 5.40
N SER A 162 1.87 -4.42 6.26
CA SER A 162 0.56 -4.30 6.93
C SER A 162 0.48 -3.05 7.82
N SER A 163 1.53 -2.74 8.56
CA SER A 163 1.59 -1.55 9.43
C SER A 163 1.55 -0.24 8.63
N VAL A 164 2.28 -0.17 7.51
CA VAL A 164 2.31 1.00 6.63
C VAL A 164 0.94 1.19 5.98
N ALA A 165 0.32 0.11 5.50
CA ALA A 165 -1.02 0.15 4.94
C ALA A 165 -2.08 0.60 5.95
N TYR A 166 -1.98 0.14 7.21
CA TYR A 166 -2.85 0.60 8.29
C TYR A 166 -2.67 2.11 8.55
N GLY A 167 -1.44 2.60 8.65
CA GLY A 167 -1.13 4.02 8.84
C GLY A 167 -1.71 4.89 7.72
N MET A 168 -1.50 4.50 6.46
CA MET A 168 -2.04 5.20 5.29
C MET A 168 -3.57 5.23 5.30
N ARG A 169 -4.22 4.10 5.60
CA ARG A 169 -5.68 4.01 5.72
C ARG A 169 -6.22 4.95 6.79
N LYS A 170 -5.57 5.02 7.96
CA LYS A 170 -6.00 5.92 9.04
C LYS A 170 -5.80 7.39 8.71
N ALA A 171 -4.71 7.74 8.03
CA ALA A 171 -4.49 9.10 7.54
C ALA A 171 -5.59 9.53 6.55
N LEU A 172 -5.92 8.67 5.59
CA LEU A 172 -6.99 8.93 4.62
C LEU A 172 -8.37 9.04 5.30
N GLN A 173 -8.69 8.13 6.24
CA GLN A 173 -9.94 8.22 7.01
C GLN A 173 -10.07 9.54 7.79
N ALA A 174 -8.96 10.04 8.36
CA ALA A 174 -8.97 11.30 9.08
C ALA A 174 -9.18 12.50 8.13
N GLU A 175 -8.56 12.47 6.95
CA GLU A 175 -8.70 13.50 5.92
C GLU A 175 -10.14 13.56 5.37
N GLN A 176 -10.73 12.40 5.06
CA GLN A 176 -12.13 12.31 4.63
C GLN A 176 -13.10 12.86 5.70
N ARG A 177 -12.95 12.45 6.97
CA ARG A 177 -13.80 12.95 8.06
C ARG A 177 -13.68 14.46 8.25
N LYS A 178 -12.47 15.00 8.09
CA LYS A 178 -12.25 16.45 8.12
C LYS A 178 -13.00 17.14 6.99
N SER A 179 -12.91 16.61 5.76
CA SER A 179 -13.65 17.14 4.61
C SER A 179 -15.16 17.12 4.84
N GLU A 180 -15.72 16.00 5.31
CA GLU A 180 -17.15 15.87 5.65
C GLU A 180 -17.58 16.89 6.71
N MET A 181 -16.75 17.11 7.74
CA MET A 181 -17.03 18.10 8.78
C MET A 181 -17.00 19.53 8.22
N LEU A 182 -16.05 19.86 7.34
CA LEU A 182 -15.98 21.18 6.71
C LEU A 182 -17.21 21.48 5.85
N ILE A 183 -17.69 20.49 5.08
CA ILE A 183 -18.93 20.61 4.30
C ILE A 183 -20.10 20.90 5.24
N LYS A 184 -20.20 20.18 6.36
CA LYS A 184 -21.27 20.38 7.34
C LYS A 184 -21.20 21.75 8.02
N ILE A 185 -20.00 22.25 8.32
CA ILE A 185 -19.81 23.60 8.87
C ILE A 185 -20.31 24.65 7.88
N ASN A 186 -19.96 24.54 6.60
CA ASN A 186 -20.42 25.49 5.59
C ASN A 186 -21.95 25.47 5.46
N GLN A 187 -22.56 24.28 5.37
CA GLN A 187 -24.02 24.14 5.33
C GLN A 187 -24.71 24.75 6.57
N LEU A 188 -24.14 24.57 7.75
CA LEU A 188 -24.70 25.15 8.97
C LEU A 188 -24.55 26.68 9.00
N ASN A 189 -23.44 27.22 8.52
CA ASN A 189 -23.26 28.67 8.40
C ASN A 189 -24.27 29.26 7.41
N ASP A 190 -24.43 28.66 6.23
CA ASP A 190 -25.40 29.09 5.23
C ASP A 190 -26.83 29.11 5.82
N ASN A 191 -27.22 28.05 6.54
CA ASN A 191 -28.52 27.98 7.21
C ASN A 191 -28.68 29.02 8.33
N CYS A 192 -27.62 29.31 9.09
CA CYS A 192 -27.65 30.36 10.11
C CYS A 192 -27.86 31.74 9.46
N ASP A 193 -27.15 32.04 8.38
CA ASP A 193 -27.29 33.29 7.65
C ASP A 193 -28.69 33.45 7.05
N GLU A 194 -29.27 32.37 6.50
CA GLU A 194 -30.65 32.36 6.00
C GLU A 194 -31.67 32.63 7.12
N LEU A 195 -31.53 31.96 8.26
CA LEU A 195 -32.41 32.16 9.42
C LEU A 195 -32.27 33.56 10.02
N GLU A 196 -31.06 34.12 10.06
CA GLU A 196 -30.84 35.50 10.50
C GLU A 196 -31.53 36.50 9.58
N GLN A 197 -31.46 36.31 8.26
CA GLN A 197 -32.19 37.12 7.29
C GLN A 197 -33.70 37.02 7.49
N GLU A 198 -34.24 35.81 7.68
CA GLU A 198 -35.66 35.60 7.93
C GLU A 198 -36.13 36.30 9.20
N VAL A 199 -35.35 36.21 10.28
CA VAL A 199 -35.62 36.91 11.55
C VAL A 199 -35.64 38.42 11.35
N ASP A 200 -34.70 38.96 10.59
CA ASP A 200 -34.63 40.40 10.33
C ASP A 200 -35.77 40.90 9.44
N ASP A 201 -36.19 40.11 8.45
CA ASP A 201 -37.35 40.42 7.62
C ASP A 201 -38.66 40.39 8.43
N LEU A 202 -38.84 39.40 9.29
CA LEU A 202 -39.98 39.33 10.21
C LEU A 202 -39.99 40.53 11.18
N LYS A 203 -38.84 40.90 11.77
CA LYS A 203 -38.73 42.09 12.61
C LYS A 203 -39.12 43.36 11.86
N ARG A 204 -38.65 43.54 10.62
CA ARG A 204 -39.04 44.68 9.78
C ARG A 204 -40.54 44.70 9.53
N ARG A 205 -41.14 43.54 9.25
CA ARG A 205 -42.59 43.42 9.01
C ARG A 205 -43.42 43.75 10.24
N ILE A 206 -43.01 43.26 11.41
CA ILE A 206 -43.65 43.60 12.69
C ILE A 206 -43.55 45.12 12.95
N GLN A 207 -42.39 45.73 12.74
CA GLN A 207 -42.23 47.18 12.92
C GLN A 207 -43.10 48.01 11.97
N GLN A 208 -43.28 47.56 10.72
CA GLN A 208 -44.16 48.22 9.76
C GLN A 208 -45.62 48.14 10.20
N LEU A 209 -46.09 46.95 10.61
CA LEU A 209 -47.45 46.74 11.12
C LEU A 209 -47.72 47.59 12.36
N LEU A 210 -46.82 47.58 13.35
CA LEU A 210 -46.96 48.40 14.56
C LEU A 210 -47.05 49.90 14.24
N LYS A 211 -46.26 50.38 13.28
CA LYS A 211 -46.35 51.78 12.82
C LYS A 211 -47.68 52.07 12.14
N GLN A 212 -48.21 51.13 11.36
CA GLN A 212 -49.49 51.29 10.68
C GLN A 212 -50.65 51.30 11.67
N GLU A 213 -50.71 50.33 12.58
CA GLU A 213 -51.74 50.27 13.63
C GLU A 213 -51.71 51.52 14.51
N LYS A 214 -50.51 52.02 14.87
CA LYS A 214 -50.38 53.25 15.65
C LYS A 214 -50.99 54.45 14.91
N LYS A 215 -50.70 54.59 13.60
CA LYS A 215 -51.29 55.65 12.76
C LYS A 215 -52.80 55.53 12.64
N GLU A 216 -53.31 54.31 12.43
CA GLU A 216 -54.76 54.06 12.33
C GLU A 216 -55.46 54.40 13.65
N LYS A 217 -54.86 54.03 14.79
CA LYS A 217 -55.35 54.38 16.12
C LYS A 217 -55.37 55.89 16.34
N GLU A 218 -54.27 56.60 16.07
CA GLU A 218 -54.20 58.06 16.20
C GLU A 218 -55.23 58.77 15.30
N LEU A 219 -55.44 58.26 14.08
CA LEU A 219 -56.41 58.81 13.15
C LEU A 219 -57.86 58.52 13.58
N GLY A 220 -58.12 57.34 14.13
CA GLY A 220 -59.41 56.97 14.72
C GLY A 220 -59.74 57.79 15.96
N GLU A 221 -58.77 57.99 16.86
CA GLU A 221 -58.89 58.85 18.04
C GLU A 221 -59.21 60.29 17.64
N LYS A 222 -58.50 60.82 16.63
CA LYS A 222 -58.74 62.18 16.13
C LYS A 222 -60.15 62.34 15.53
N ARG A 223 -60.59 61.38 14.70
CA ARG A 223 -61.97 61.38 14.16
C ARG A 223 -63.02 61.35 15.26
N HIS A 224 -62.86 60.46 16.23
CA HIS A 224 -63.78 60.38 17.37
C HIS A 224 -63.81 61.67 18.20
N GLN A 225 -62.65 62.32 18.37
CA GLN A 225 -62.54 63.58 19.09
C GLN A 225 -63.24 64.73 18.34
N ASP A 226 -63.15 64.75 17.00
CA ASP A 226 -63.83 65.72 16.16
C ASP A 226 -65.35 65.47 16.14
N ASP A 227 -65.81 64.22 16.05
CA ASP A 227 -67.22 63.84 16.17
C ASP A 227 -67.81 64.24 17.53
N MET A 228 -67.08 63.98 18.62
CA MET A 228 -67.49 64.37 19.98
C MET A 228 -67.63 65.89 20.14
N LYS A 229 -66.73 66.68 19.53
CA LYS A 229 -66.85 68.14 19.52
C LYS A 229 -68.10 68.58 18.76
N SER A 230 -68.32 68.05 17.55
CA SER A 230 -69.51 68.37 16.77
C SER A 230 -70.80 68.07 17.52
N ILE A 231 -70.93 66.87 18.12
CA ILE A 231 -72.10 66.47 18.91
C ILE A 231 -72.29 67.37 20.14
N ASN A 232 -71.20 67.76 20.79
CA ASN A 232 -71.25 68.66 21.95
C ASN A 232 -71.71 70.07 21.55
N ASP A 233 -71.22 70.60 20.43
CA ASP A 233 -71.62 71.89 19.88
C ASP A 233 -73.09 71.88 19.47
N ASP A 234 -73.56 70.82 18.82
CA ASP A 234 -74.97 70.60 18.48
C ASP A 234 -75.86 70.52 19.74
N ASN A 235 -75.40 69.80 20.78
CA ASN A 235 -76.08 69.73 22.07
C ASN A 235 -76.17 71.10 22.74
N GLN A 236 -75.12 71.92 22.66
CA GLN A 236 -75.14 73.29 23.18
C GLN A 236 -76.13 74.16 22.41
N LEU A 237 -76.15 74.08 21.08
CA LEU A 237 -77.10 74.80 20.23
C LEU A 237 -78.55 74.40 20.57
N LEU A 238 -78.84 73.10 20.66
CA LEU A 238 -80.15 72.57 21.04
C LEU A 238 -80.57 73.05 22.43
N LYS A 239 -79.67 73.01 23.42
CA LYS A 239 -79.95 73.55 24.77
C LYS A 239 -80.26 75.04 24.75
N ASN A 240 -79.52 75.82 23.95
CA ASN A 240 -79.75 77.25 23.80
C ASN A 240 -81.10 77.53 23.13
N GLN A 241 -81.46 76.77 22.08
CA GLN A 241 -82.77 76.84 21.44
C GLN A 241 -83.91 76.46 22.41
N LEU A 242 -83.75 75.39 23.21
CA LEU A 242 -84.72 74.98 24.21
C LEU A 242 -84.90 76.05 25.30
N LYS A 243 -83.81 76.66 25.78
CA LYS A 243 -83.87 77.80 26.70
C LYS A 243 -84.61 78.99 26.09
N ALA A 244 -84.33 79.34 24.84
CA ALA A 244 -85.00 80.43 24.14
C ALA A 244 -86.51 80.18 23.97
N MET A 245 -86.91 78.94 23.67
CA MET A 245 -88.33 78.56 23.62
C MET A 245 -88.99 78.62 24.99
N LEU A 246 -88.31 78.13 26.05
CA LEU A 246 -88.81 78.22 27.43
C LEU A 246 -88.99 79.66 27.90
N THR A 247 -88.08 80.59 27.54
CA THR A 247 -88.22 82.02 27.88
C THR A 247 -89.33 82.71 27.10
N ASN A 248 -89.65 82.25 25.89
CA ASN A 248 -90.74 82.81 25.07
C ASN A 248 -92.14 82.28 25.43
N VAL A 249 -92.24 81.22 26.24
CA VAL A 249 -93.52 80.67 26.74
C VAL A 249 -93.91 81.26 28.12
N THR A 250 -93.00 81.99 28.77
CA THR A 250 -93.21 82.62 30.09
C THR A 250 -93.64 84.11 30.05
N HIS A 251 -94.12 84.61 28.91
CA HIS A 251 -94.78 85.91 28.77
C HIS A 251 -96.21 85.74 28.29
#